data_AF-A0A1Q5LNX3-F1
#
_entry.id   AF-A0A1Q5LNX3-F1
#
_cell.length_a   1.000
_cell.length_b   1.000
_cell.length_c   1.000
_cell.angle_alpha   90.00
_cell.angle_beta   90.00
_cell.angle_gamma   90.00
#
_symmetry.space_group_name_H-M   'P 1'
#
loop_
_entity.id
_entity.type
_entity.pdbx_description
1 polymer ?
#
loop_
_entity_poly.entity_id
_entity_poly.type
_entity_poly.pdbx_seq_one_letter_code
_entity_poly.pdbx_strand_id
1 'polypeptide(L)'
;MRRWVKVSVAAAVFLGVGGYVAEPYAQDWRLARSACDGALPPDAVEQLTPDDAHLRKETSRLHEGLGSYSCRLTADGGIRDDGRLVVGMEAYTRRDDRDREFMTMFPEEGFPPQAPLPEGLPGFIDRHSTISLVLPCPGLGKDTDGRQRKLLVRVSMGRDAKSGVPGAAYRTAVALANGASERLGCGAEPLKAPAGGAVPADPEGDAETVPLSESKGTSCGWMAGAGLPQDQGLRVAAGVNDAAPTGRCDLTDRDGKPEVSLVAWYGDWSNRLTSEDGVRHSRTATARCDGEAANFALGGSDDIPGVGEAVQRRLLKEFAEDQVRRRGCSDLRFF
;
A
#
# COMPACT_ATOMS: atom_id res chain seq x y z
N MET A 1 -2.07 6.48 68.67
CA MET A 1 -1.02 6.50 67.61
C MET A 1 -0.99 5.24 66.75
N ARG A 2 -0.92 4.02 67.30
CA ARG A 2 -0.79 2.76 66.54
C ARG A 2 -1.90 2.44 65.51
N ARG A 3 -3.12 2.99 65.69
CA ARG A 3 -4.28 2.74 64.82
C ARG A 3 -4.32 3.66 63.59
N TRP A 4 -3.82 4.90 63.73
CA TRP A 4 -3.70 5.86 62.64
C TRP A 4 -2.59 5.48 61.65
N VAL A 5 -1.45 5.01 62.17
CA VAL A 5 -0.34 4.51 61.33
C VAL A 5 -0.79 3.33 60.44
N LYS A 6 -1.61 2.41 60.96
CA LYS A 6 -2.14 1.28 60.17
C LYS A 6 -3.10 1.72 59.07
N VAL A 7 -3.93 2.73 59.32
CA VAL A 7 -4.86 3.27 58.31
C VAL A 7 -4.10 4.02 57.22
N SER A 8 -3.08 4.80 57.58
CA SER A 8 -2.23 5.50 56.61
C SER A 8 -1.41 4.54 55.75
N VAL A 9 -0.85 3.48 56.34
CA VAL A 9 -0.12 2.45 55.59
C VAL A 9 -1.07 1.67 54.68
N ALA A 10 -2.26 1.29 55.15
CA ALA A 10 -3.25 0.61 54.30
C ALA A 10 -3.69 1.50 53.14
N ALA A 11 -3.97 2.79 53.38
CA ALA A 11 -4.32 3.73 52.32
C ALA A 11 -3.17 3.93 51.32
N ALA A 12 -1.92 4.02 51.78
CA ALA A 12 -0.76 4.12 50.90
C ALA A 12 -0.56 2.85 50.05
N VAL A 13 -0.80 1.67 50.61
CA VAL A 13 -0.74 0.41 49.86
C VAL A 13 -1.89 0.31 48.86
N PHE A 14 -3.12 0.69 49.23
CA PHE A 14 -4.26 0.71 48.31
C PHE A 14 -4.09 1.73 47.18
N LEU A 15 -3.55 2.91 47.46
CA LEU A 15 -3.24 3.91 46.44
C LEU A 15 -2.03 3.50 45.59
N GLY A 16 -1.03 2.83 46.17
CA GLY A 16 0.12 2.31 45.44
C GLY A 16 -0.26 1.16 44.50
N VAL A 17 -1.03 0.18 44.98
CA VAL A 17 -1.52 -0.95 44.17
C VAL A 17 -2.57 -0.48 43.17
N GLY A 18 -3.50 0.39 43.56
CA GLY A 18 -4.50 0.96 42.66
C GLY A 18 -3.88 1.86 41.58
N GLY A 19 -2.87 2.66 41.92
CA GLY A 19 -2.11 3.47 40.98
C GLY A 19 -1.33 2.61 39.98
N TYR A 20 -0.66 1.56 40.46
CA TYR A 20 0.08 0.62 39.61
C TYR A 20 -0.82 -0.13 38.61
N VAL A 21 -2.06 -0.48 39.02
CA VAL A 21 -3.03 -1.14 38.13
C VAL A 21 -3.67 -0.15 37.13
N ALA A 22 -3.83 1.12 37.50
CA ALA A 22 -4.46 2.13 36.64
C ALA A 22 -3.49 2.82 35.66
N GLU A 23 -2.20 2.80 35.94
CA GLU A 23 -1.14 3.40 35.11
C GLU A 23 -1.17 2.97 33.63
N PRO A 24 -1.23 1.66 33.28
CA PRO A 24 -1.28 1.25 31.88
C PRO A 24 -2.52 1.76 31.15
N TYR A 25 -3.70 1.76 31.79
CA TYR A 25 -4.94 2.25 31.17
C TYR A 25 -4.93 3.77 30.96
N ALA A 26 -4.37 4.54 31.90
CA ALA A 26 -4.21 5.98 31.72
C ALA A 26 -3.23 6.31 30.59
N GLN A 27 -2.17 5.51 30.47
CA GLN A 27 -1.22 5.60 29.36
C GLN A 27 -1.89 5.25 28.02
N ASP A 28 -2.65 4.16 27.94
CA ASP A 28 -3.38 3.75 26.75
C ASP A 28 -4.34 4.84 26.29
N TRP A 29 -5.14 5.38 27.21
CA TRP A 29 -6.09 6.44 26.91
C TRP A 29 -5.39 7.69 26.35
N ARG A 30 -4.26 8.08 26.96
CA ARG A 30 -3.47 9.23 26.50
C ARG A 30 -2.89 8.96 25.11
N LEU A 31 -2.26 7.81 24.91
CA LEU A 31 -1.61 7.44 23.65
C LEU A 31 -2.63 7.28 22.53
N ALA A 32 -3.78 6.65 22.77
CA ALA A 32 -4.83 6.50 21.77
C ALA A 32 -5.37 7.86 21.30
N ARG A 33 -5.48 8.85 22.20
CA ARG A 33 -5.96 10.19 21.85
C ARG A 33 -4.93 11.03 21.10
N SER A 34 -3.64 10.86 21.39
CA SER A 34 -2.56 11.62 20.77
C SER A 34 -1.86 10.87 19.63
N ALA A 35 -2.30 9.67 19.27
CA ALA A 35 -1.58 8.81 18.34
C ALA A 35 -1.43 9.48 16.97
N CYS A 36 -0.19 9.53 16.48
CA CYS A 36 0.16 10.22 15.23
C CYS A 36 -0.30 11.67 15.25
N ASP A 37 0.05 12.37 16.33
CA ASP A 37 -0.34 13.74 16.63
C ASP A 37 -1.87 13.97 16.58
N GLY A 38 -2.67 12.94 16.88
CA GLY A 38 -4.13 12.97 16.85
C GLY A 38 -4.75 12.69 15.48
N ALA A 39 -3.98 12.22 14.49
CA ALA A 39 -4.52 11.81 13.19
C ALA A 39 -5.33 10.51 13.27
N LEU A 40 -5.07 9.66 14.28
CA LEU A 40 -5.76 8.38 14.43
C LEU A 40 -7.04 8.49 15.27
N PRO A 41 -8.17 7.94 14.78
CA PRO A 41 -9.36 7.78 15.60
C PRO A 41 -9.09 6.85 16.80
N PRO A 42 -9.56 7.17 18.02
CA PRO A 42 -9.34 6.32 19.19
C PRO A 42 -9.88 4.90 19.04
N ASP A 43 -11.04 4.74 18.38
CA ASP A 43 -11.64 3.44 18.08
C ASP A 43 -10.78 2.61 17.12
N ALA A 44 -10.10 3.27 16.17
CA ALA A 44 -9.16 2.60 15.29
C ALA A 44 -7.91 2.15 16.07
N VAL A 45 -7.42 2.95 17.01
CA VAL A 45 -6.28 2.54 17.86
C VAL A 45 -6.64 1.33 18.71
N GLU A 46 -7.82 1.32 19.33
CA GLU A 46 -8.32 0.19 20.11
C GLU A 46 -8.41 -1.09 19.27
N GLN A 47 -9.00 -1.01 18.07
CA GLN A 47 -9.17 -2.17 17.17
C GLN A 47 -7.84 -2.73 16.63
N LEU A 48 -6.78 -1.93 16.55
CA LEU A 48 -5.46 -2.37 16.09
C LEU A 48 -4.57 -2.85 17.25
N THR A 49 -4.93 -2.49 18.48
CA THR A 49 -4.17 -2.87 19.67
C THR A 49 -4.49 -4.34 20.00
N PRO A 50 -3.48 -5.19 20.24
CA PRO A 50 -3.72 -6.57 20.61
C PRO A 50 -4.48 -6.66 21.93
N ASP A 51 -5.45 -7.58 22.05
CA ASP A 51 -6.29 -7.74 23.24
C ASP A 51 -5.50 -8.00 24.53
N ASP A 52 -4.28 -8.55 24.39
CA ASP A 52 -3.38 -8.91 25.48
C ASP A 52 -2.24 -7.90 25.73
N ALA A 53 -2.28 -6.71 25.09
CA ALA A 53 -1.19 -5.74 25.15
C ALA A 53 -1.65 -4.31 25.43
N HIS A 54 -0.83 -3.57 26.17
CA HIS A 54 -1.00 -2.13 26.41
C HIS A 54 -0.14 -1.32 25.43
N LEU A 55 -0.58 -0.10 25.11
CA LEU A 55 0.17 0.85 24.29
C LEU A 55 1.42 1.30 25.05
N ARG A 56 2.57 1.13 24.43
CA ARG A 56 3.87 1.40 25.04
C ARG A 56 4.38 2.79 24.70
N LYS A 57 4.37 3.15 23.41
CA LYS A 57 5.01 4.37 22.95
C LYS A 57 4.43 4.84 21.63
N GLU A 58 4.34 6.16 21.51
CA GLU A 58 4.15 6.84 20.25
C GLU A 58 5.39 7.70 19.94
N THR A 59 5.74 7.82 18.67
CA THR A 59 6.79 8.71 18.20
C THR A 59 6.38 9.29 16.85
N SER A 60 6.19 10.61 16.81
CA SER A 60 6.02 11.38 15.59
C SER A 60 7.27 12.21 15.28
N ARG A 61 7.56 12.40 14.00
CA ARG A 61 8.63 13.28 13.51
C ARG A 61 8.19 14.00 12.25
N LEU A 62 8.19 15.33 12.29
CA LEU A 62 7.94 16.19 11.12
C LEU A 62 9.24 16.89 10.75
N HIS A 63 9.63 16.77 9.48
CA HIS A 63 10.75 17.50 8.90
C HIS A 63 10.22 18.34 7.74
N GLU A 64 9.67 19.53 8.03
CA GLU A 64 9.07 20.42 7.02
C GLU A 64 10.02 20.72 5.86
N GLY A 65 11.28 21.04 6.16
CA GLY A 65 12.30 21.32 5.14
C GLY A 65 12.69 20.11 4.28
N LEU A 66 12.41 18.89 4.76
CA LEU A 66 12.61 17.65 4.00
C LEU A 66 11.29 17.13 3.41
N GLY A 67 10.16 17.79 3.68
CA GLY A 67 8.85 17.36 3.20
C GLY A 67 8.48 15.95 3.66
N SER A 68 8.93 15.55 4.85
CA SER A 68 8.68 14.20 5.40
C SER A 68 8.01 14.24 6.76
N TYR A 69 7.12 13.27 6.99
CA TYR A 69 6.43 13.05 8.25
C TYR A 69 6.42 11.55 8.56
N SER A 70 6.71 11.18 9.80
CA SER A 70 6.58 9.79 10.23
C SER A 70 5.90 9.70 11.59
N CYS A 71 5.18 8.60 11.79
CA CYS A 71 4.57 8.23 13.04
C CYS A 71 4.79 6.74 13.30
N ARG A 72 5.04 6.37 14.55
CA ARG A 72 5.07 4.97 14.98
C ARG A 72 4.40 4.83 16.33
N LEU A 73 3.41 3.93 16.41
CA LEU A 73 2.74 3.51 17.63
C LEU A 73 3.06 2.03 17.91
N THR A 74 3.52 1.73 19.11
CA THR A 74 3.85 0.38 19.56
C THR A 74 3.11 0.00 20.83
N ALA A 75 2.88 -1.30 20.98
CA ALA A 75 2.33 -1.95 22.17
C ALA A 75 3.39 -2.86 22.80
N ASP A 76 3.08 -3.41 23.97
CA ASP A 76 3.89 -4.43 24.62
C ASP A 76 3.95 -5.73 23.79
N GLY A 77 4.96 -6.58 24.04
CA GLY A 77 5.06 -7.92 23.42
C GLY A 77 5.86 -8.00 22.11
N GLY A 78 6.93 -7.20 21.94
CA GLY A 78 7.85 -7.27 20.79
C GLY A 78 9.03 -8.24 20.99
N ILE A 79 9.68 -8.65 19.89
CA ILE A 79 10.90 -9.52 19.93
C ILE A 79 12.13 -8.72 20.42
N ARG A 80 12.10 -7.39 20.35
CA ARG A 80 13.14 -6.48 20.85
C ARG A 80 12.52 -5.46 21.80
N ASP A 81 13.36 -4.65 22.43
CA ASP A 81 12.94 -3.64 23.41
C ASP A 81 12.23 -2.42 22.78
N ASP A 82 11.89 -2.49 21.48
CA ASP A 82 11.16 -1.49 20.71
C ASP A 82 9.63 -1.67 20.77
N GLY A 83 9.16 -2.79 21.33
CA GLY A 83 7.74 -3.12 21.42
C GLY A 83 7.18 -3.68 20.10
N ARG A 84 5.95 -4.18 20.18
CA ARG A 84 5.21 -4.73 19.05
C ARG A 84 4.60 -3.59 18.23
N LEU A 85 4.76 -3.60 16.91
CA LEU A 85 4.17 -2.58 16.04
C LEU A 85 2.64 -2.69 16.04
N VAL A 86 1.95 -1.60 16.39
CA VAL A 86 0.51 -1.44 16.18
C VAL A 86 0.31 -0.82 14.80
N VAL A 87 0.89 0.37 14.59
CA VAL A 87 0.85 1.09 13.32
C VAL A 87 2.10 1.94 13.14
N GLY A 88 2.60 1.98 11.91
CA GLY A 88 3.70 2.84 11.49
C GLY A 88 3.34 3.52 10.18
N MET A 89 3.63 4.80 10.06
CA MET A 89 3.39 5.58 8.87
C MET A 89 4.60 6.43 8.51
N GLU A 90 4.87 6.49 7.21
CA GLU A 90 5.86 7.39 6.62
C GLU A 90 5.23 8.12 5.44
N ALA A 91 5.51 9.41 5.34
CA ALA A 91 4.93 10.29 4.35
C ALA A 91 6.03 11.17 3.73
N TYR A 92 6.02 11.29 2.40
CA TYR A 92 7.06 11.97 1.63
C TYR A 92 6.47 12.83 0.49
N THR A 93 6.83 14.10 0.41
CA THR A 93 6.44 15.01 -0.69
C THR A 93 7.57 15.28 -1.69
N ARG A 94 8.83 15.03 -1.30
CA ARG A 94 9.98 15.16 -2.20
C ARG A 94 10.03 14.00 -3.17
N ARG A 95 10.36 14.30 -4.43
CA ARG A 95 10.50 13.31 -5.50
C ARG A 95 11.54 12.24 -5.14
N ASP A 96 12.74 12.62 -4.74
CA ASP A 96 13.83 11.68 -4.47
C ASP A 96 13.48 10.69 -3.34
N ASP A 97 12.79 11.14 -2.30
CA ASP A 97 12.36 10.28 -1.20
C ASP A 97 11.29 9.29 -1.67
N ARG A 98 10.32 9.75 -2.45
CA ARG A 98 9.31 8.87 -3.06
C ARG A 98 9.94 7.83 -3.99
N ASP A 99 10.84 8.27 -4.85
CA ASP A 99 11.51 7.42 -5.83
C ASP A 99 12.37 6.37 -5.10
N ARG A 100 13.05 6.74 -4.00
CA ARG A 100 13.77 5.79 -3.13
C ARG A 100 12.85 4.72 -2.53
N GLU A 101 11.68 5.10 -2.04
CA GLU A 101 10.73 4.12 -1.49
C GLU A 101 10.21 3.18 -2.59
N PHE A 102 9.91 3.70 -3.78
CA PHE A 102 9.57 2.87 -4.94
C PHE A 102 10.74 1.97 -5.37
N MET A 103 11.99 2.41 -5.21
CA MET A 103 13.17 1.58 -5.44
C MET A 103 13.25 0.38 -4.51
N THR A 104 12.81 0.54 -3.26
CA THR A 104 12.79 -0.55 -2.29
C THR A 104 11.62 -1.50 -2.52
N MET A 105 10.45 -0.96 -2.91
CA MET A 105 9.25 -1.75 -3.19
C MET A 105 9.35 -2.56 -4.48
N PHE A 106 9.99 -1.99 -5.50
CA PHE A 106 10.17 -2.61 -6.81
C PHE A 106 11.67 -2.78 -7.05
N PRO A 107 12.27 -3.96 -6.82
CA PRO A 107 13.65 -4.21 -7.25
C PRO A 107 13.75 -4.10 -8.77
N GLU A 108 14.95 -4.22 -9.35
CA GLU A 108 15.20 -4.00 -10.79
C GLU A 108 14.27 -4.81 -11.70
N GLU A 109 13.86 -6.00 -11.28
CA GLU A 109 12.90 -6.84 -11.99
C GLU A 109 11.47 -6.25 -12.00
N GLY A 110 11.05 -5.48 -10.99
CA GLY A 110 9.75 -4.80 -10.95
C GLY A 110 8.52 -5.70 -10.72
N PHE A 111 8.69 -7.02 -10.59
CA PHE A 111 7.58 -7.99 -10.49
C PHE A 111 7.13 -8.45 -9.08
N PRO A 112 7.51 -7.85 -7.92
CA PRO A 112 7.03 -8.36 -6.65
C PRO A 112 5.50 -8.32 -6.59
N PRO A 113 4.87 -9.28 -5.87
CA PRO A 113 3.43 -9.30 -5.72
C PRO A 113 2.90 -8.00 -5.14
N GLN A 114 1.77 -7.54 -5.67
CA GLN A 114 1.07 -6.34 -5.24
C GLN A 114 -0.43 -6.52 -5.43
N ALA A 115 -1.22 -5.91 -4.56
CA ALA A 115 -2.67 -5.87 -4.69
C ALA A 115 -3.15 -4.42 -4.84
N PRO A 116 -4.10 -4.12 -5.74
CA PRO A 116 -4.68 -2.79 -5.81
C PRO A 116 -5.47 -2.48 -4.54
N LEU A 117 -5.52 -1.21 -4.13
CA LEU A 117 -6.50 -0.79 -3.13
C LEU A 117 -7.92 -0.79 -3.73
N PRO A 118 -8.96 -0.83 -2.90
CA PRO A 118 -10.34 -0.65 -3.33
C PRO A 118 -10.53 0.63 -4.16
N GLU A 119 -11.58 0.63 -4.99
CA GLU A 119 -11.92 1.76 -5.86
C GLU A 119 -12.01 3.08 -5.08
N GLY A 120 -11.47 4.14 -5.66
CA GLY A 120 -11.39 5.47 -5.03
C GLY A 120 -10.16 5.72 -4.16
N LEU A 121 -9.36 4.69 -3.85
CA LEU A 121 -8.07 4.86 -3.17
C LEU A 121 -6.91 4.80 -4.18
N PRO A 122 -6.08 5.85 -4.30
CA PRO A 122 -5.01 5.92 -5.30
C PRO A 122 -3.74 5.22 -4.80
N GLY A 123 -3.76 3.89 -4.72
CA GLY A 123 -2.67 3.16 -4.11
C GLY A 123 -2.71 1.65 -4.30
N PHE A 124 -1.78 0.97 -3.63
CA PHE A 124 -1.62 -0.48 -3.67
C PHE A 124 -1.10 -1.01 -2.32
N ILE A 125 -1.14 -2.32 -2.16
CA ILE A 125 -0.54 -3.06 -1.05
C ILE A 125 0.68 -3.80 -1.61
N ASP A 126 1.86 -3.59 -1.03
CA ASP A 126 3.09 -4.28 -1.43
C ASP A 126 3.21 -5.68 -0.77
N ARG A 127 4.18 -6.48 -1.21
CA ARG A 127 4.49 -7.80 -0.61
C ARG A 127 4.74 -7.79 0.90
N HIS A 128 5.10 -6.64 1.48
CA HIS A 128 5.27 -6.49 2.93
C HIS A 128 3.95 -6.14 3.63
N SER A 129 2.84 -6.22 2.90
CA SER A 129 1.51 -5.83 3.33
C SER A 129 1.47 -4.37 3.82
N THR A 130 2.25 -3.48 3.20
CA THR A 130 2.24 -2.04 3.45
C THR A 130 1.25 -1.38 2.49
N ILE A 131 0.30 -0.62 3.04
CA ILE A 131 -0.64 0.17 2.24
C ILE A 131 0.09 1.45 1.78
N SER A 132 0.27 1.60 0.47
CA SER A 132 0.91 2.77 -0.14
C SER A 132 -0.12 3.59 -0.91
N LEU A 133 -0.31 4.86 -0.52
CA LEU A 133 -1.20 5.83 -1.15
C LEU A 133 -0.40 6.94 -1.81
N VAL A 134 -0.75 7.30 -3.06
CA VAL A 134 -0.11 8.39 -3.81
C VAL A 134 -1.14 9.45 -4.14
N LEU A 135 -0.98 10.64 -3.58
CA LEU A 135 -1.93 11.74 -3.70
C LEU A 135 -1.32 12.94 -4.43
N PRO A 136 -2.07 13.65 -5.29
CA PRO A 136 -1.63 14.95 -5.78
C PRO A 136 -1.56 15.97 -4.64
N CYS A 137 -0.54 16.83 -4.63
CA CYS A 137 -0.32 17.88 -3.64
C CYS A 137 -0.42 19.29 -4.23
N PRO A 138 -1.64 19.77 -4.56
CA PRO A 138 -1.81 21.09 -5.17
C PRO A 138 -1.29 22.23 -4.29
N GLY A 139 -1.33 22.09 -2.96
CA GLY A 139 -0.83 23.10 -2.02
C GLY A 139 0.67 23.36 -2.13
N LEU A 140 1.44 22.41 -2.66
CA LEU A 140 2.89 22.55 -2.87
C LEU A 140 3.23 23.03 -4.29
N GLY A 141 2.22 23.29 -5.13
CA GLY A 141 2.38 23.72 -6.51
C GLY A 141 3.06 22.66 -7.39
N LYS A 142 3.82 23.14 -8.39
CA LYS A 142 4.49 22.30 -9.37
C LYS A 142 5.95 22.03 -9.00
N ASP A 143 6.50 20.93 -9.50
CA ASP A 143 7.94 20.67 -9.44
C ASP A 143 8.70 21.45 -10.55
N THR A 144 10.01 21.26 -10.61
CA THR A 144 10.89 21.92 -11.59
C THR A 144 10.57 21.53 -13.04
N ASP A 145 9.92 20.39 -13.24
CA ASP A 145 9.51 19.88 -14.55
C ASP A 145 8.07 20.33 -14.90
N GLY A 146 7.47 21.20 -14.07
CA GLY A 146 6.13 21.75 -14.29
C GLY A 146 4.99 20.78 -13.94
N ARG A 147 5.29 19.68 -13.24
CA ARG A 147 4.31 18.64 -12.88
C ARG A 147 3.75 18.86 -11.49
N GLN A 148 2.56 18.32 -11.25
CA GLN A 148 1.95 18.35 -9.94
C GLN A 148 2.80 17.54 -8.94
N ARG A 149 3.25 18.17 -7.86
CA ARG A 149 3.91 17.45 -6.75
C ARG A 149 2.94 16.42 -6.16
N LYS A 150 3.47 15.33 -5.63
CA LYS A 150 2.67 14.24 -5.03
C LYS A 150 3.17 13.90 -3.63
N LEU A 151 2.28 13.39 -2.81
CA LEU A 151 2.52 12.81 -1.49
C LEU A 151 2.45 11.28 -1.62
N LEU A 152 3.50 10.59 -1.22
CA LEU A 152 3.45 9.16 -0.94
C LEU A 152 3.22 8.99 0.56
N VAL A 153 2.21 8.20 0.95
CA VAL A 153 1.98 7.77 2.33
C VAL A 153 2.07 6.25 2.36
N ARG A 154 2.93 5.72 3.23
CA ARG A 154 3.11 4.29 3.47
C ARG A 154 2.65 3.96 4.86
N VAL A 155 1.75 2.98 4.99
CA VAL A 155 1.18 2.57 6.26
C VAL A 155 1.43 1.09 6.48
N SER A 156 2.19 0.80 7.53
CA SER A 156 2.48 -0.54 8.04
C SER A 156 1.67 -0.77 9.31
N MET A 157 1.15 -1.98 9.46
CA MET A 157 0.36 -2.37 10.63
C MET A 157 0.85 -3.72 11.15
N GLY A 158 0.67 -3.97 12.44
CA GLY A 158 0.87 -5.29 13.04
C GLY A 158 0.02 -6.35 12.34
N ARG A 159 0.45 -7.63 12.37
CA ARG A 159 -0.26 -8.73 11.70
C ARG A 159 -1.71 -8.84 12.15
N ASP A 160 -1.95 -8.86 13.46
CA ASP A 160 -3.30 -9.01 14.02
C ASP A 160 -4.20 -7.82 13.69
N ALA A 161 -3.59 -6.64 13.49
CA ALA A 161 -4.28 -5.41 13.14
C ALA A 161 -4.82 -5.43 11.69
N LYS A 162 -4.32 -6.32 10.83
CA LYS A 162 -4.76 -6.49 9.43
C LYS A 162 -5.96 -7.42 9.29
N SER A 163 -6.14 -8.36 10.22
CA SER A 163 -7.19 -9.39 10.18
C SER A 163 -8.26 -9.27 11.27
N GLY A 164 -8.01 -8.50 12.34
CA GLY A 164 -8.86 -8.47 13.53
C GLY A 164 -10.22 -7.78 13.36
N VAL A 165 -10.27 -6.62 12.69
CA VAL A 165 -11.52 -5.85 12.54
C VAL A 165 -11.77 -5.41 11.09
N PRO A 166 -12.88 -5.87 10.47
CA PRO A 166 -13.26 -5.49 9.12
C PRO A 166 -13.24 -3.97 8.87
N GLY A 167 -12.50 -3.54 7.84
CA GLY A 167 -12.36 -2.14 7.43
C GLY A 167 -11.48 -1.25 8.32
N ALA A 168 -11.01 -1.70 9.48
CA ALA A 168 -10.19 -0.89 10.38
C ALA A 168 -8.88 -0.44 9.73
N ALA A 169 -8.20 -1.34 9.03
CA ALA A 169 -6.96 -1.02 8.34
C ALA A 169 -7.13 0.08 7.29
N TYR A 170 -8.19 0.06 6.47
CA TYR A 170 -8.42 1.14 5.49
C TYR A 170 -8.81 2.45 6.15
N ARG A 171 -9.64 2.44 7.21
CA ARG A 171 -9.97 3.66 7.98
C ARG A 171 -8.71 4.30 8.56
N THR A 172 -7.84 3.49 9.16
CA THR A 172 -6.55 3.92 9.71
C THR A 172 -5.64 4.48 8.62
N ALA A 173 -5.46 3.78 7.50
CA ALA A 173 -4.59 4.24 6.42
C ALA A 173 -5.09 5.57 5.82
N VAL A 174 -6.40 5.71 5.62
CA VAL A 174 -7.02 6.95 5.14
C VAL A 174 -6.87 8.09 6.14
N ALA A 175 -7.12 7.84 7.43
CA ALA A 175 -6.97 8.86 8.47
C ALA A 175 -5.53 9.37 8.56
N LEU A 176 -4.55 8.46 8.51
CA LEU A 176 -3.13 8.81 8.50
C LEU A 176 -2.73 9.57 7.24
N ALA A 177 -3.23 9.17 6.07
CA ALA A 177 -2.93 9.86 4.82
C ALA A 177 -3.49 11.28 4.80
N ASN A 178 -4.73 11.46 5.29
CA ASN A 178 -5.35 12.78 5.44
C ASN A 178 -4.58 13.64 6.45
N GLY A 179 -4.21 13.08 7.60
CA GLY A 179 -3.42 13.78 8.62
C GLY A 179 -2.00 14.15 8.16
N ALA A 180 -1.37 13.32 7.33
CA ALA A 180 -0.09 13.62 6.69
C ALA A 180 -0.22 14.72 5.63
N SER A 181 -1.27 14.68 4.81
CA SER A 181 -1.58 15.72 3.81
C SER A 181 -1.72 17.09 4.46
N GLU A 182 -2.45 17.17 5.57
CA GLU A 182 -2.64 18.41 6.35
C GLU A 182 -1.31 18.93 6.90
N ARG A 183 -0.54 18.09 7.60
CA ARG A 183 0.73 18.48 8.23
C ARG A 183 1.81 18.90 7.25
N LEU A 184 1.84 18.26 6.08
CA LEU A 184 2.82 18.57 5.03
C LEU A 184 2.35 19.68 4.09
N GLY A 185 1.18 20.28 4.32
CA GLY A 185 0.63 21.33 3.47
C GLY A 185 0.36 20.85 2.04
N CYS A 186 0.13 19.55 1.85
CA CYS A 186 -0.07 18.93 0.53
C CYS A 186 -1.33 19.49 -0.15
N GLY A 187 -2.39 19.76 0.62
CA GLY A 187 -3.66 20.26 0.10
C GLY A 187 -4.42 19.24 -0.75
N ALA A 188 -4.11 17.94 -0.60
CA ALA A 188 -4.86 16.88 -1.27
C ALA A 188 -6.31 16.86 -0.78
N GLU A 189 -7.24 16.52 -1.67
CA GLU A 189 -8.62 16.26 -1.28
C GLU A 189 -8.67 15.08 -0.27
N PRO A 190 -9.39 15.21 0.85
CA PRO A 190 -9.45 14.15 1.84
C PRO A 190 -10.00 12.85 1.27
N LEU A 191 -9.23 11.78 1.45
CA LEU A 191 -9.65 10.43 1.09
C LEU A 191 -10.80 9.96 1.97
N LYS A 192 -11.63 9.08 1.41
CA LYS A 192 -12.69 8.38 2.12
C LYS A 192 -12.34 6.91 2.21
N ALA A 193 -12.53 6.33 3.39
CA ALA A 193 -12.40 4.88 3.54
C ALA A 193 -13.50 4.17 2.72
N PRO A 194 -13.19 3.01 2.13
CA PRO A 194 -14.17 2.22 1.41
C PRO A 194 -15.33 1.85 2.34
N ALA A 195 -16.55 1.86 1.79
CA ALA A 195 -17.73 1.43 2.53
C ALA A 195 -17.65 -0.09 2.79
N GLY A 196 -18.02 -0.50 4.00
CA GLY A 196 -18.05 -1.92 4.39
C GLY A 196 -16.79 -2.42 5.08
N GLY A 197 -16.81 -3.69 5.46
CA GLY A 197 -15.76 -4.35 6.24
C GLY A 197 -14.61 -4.92 5.40
N ALA A 198 -14.21 -4.23 4.33
CA ALA A 198 -13.16 -4.77 3.45
C ALA A 198 -11.85 -5.01 4.23
N VAL A 199 -11.28 -6.20 4.06
CA VAL A 199 -10.00 -6.59 4.64
C VAL A 199 -8.91 -6.34 3.60
N PRO A 200 -7.74 -5.77 3.97
CA PRO A 200 -6.62 -5.64 3.05
C PRO A 200 -6.25 -6.99 2.44
N ALA A 201 -6.13 -7.03 1.11
CA ALA A 201 -5.61 -8.21 0.43
C ALA A 201 -4.19 -8.52 0.90
N ASP A 202 -3.85 -9.81 0.98
CA ASP A 202 -2.49 -10.29 1.20
C ASP A 202 -1.83 -10.54 -0.16
N PRO A 203 -0.86 -9.72 -0.60
CA PRO A 203 -0.25 -9.89 -1.92
C PRO A 203 0.59 -11.16 -2.05
N GLU A 204 1.05 -11.76 -0.95
CA GLU A 204 1.79 -13.03 -0.98
C GLU A 204 0.85 -14.24 -0.85
N GLY A 205 -0.43 -14.02 -0.56
CA GLY A 205 -1.44 -15.06 -0.48
C GLY A 205 -2.05 -15.42 -1.84
N ASP A 206 -2.98 -16.39 -1.82
CA ASP A 206 -3.70 -16.79 -3.01
C ASP A 206 -4.61 -15.66 -3.50
N ALA A 207 -4.28 -15.08 -4.66
CA ALA A 207 -5.09 -14.05 -5.27
C ALA A 207 -6.46 -14.63 -5.70
N GLU A 208 -7.51 -13.82 -5.59
CA GLU A 208 -8.79 -14.18 -6.17
C GLU A 208 -8.65 -14.24 -7.69
N THR A 209 -8.97 -15.40 -8.26
CA THR A 209 -8.85 -15.66 -9.68
C THR A 209 -10.19 -16.04 -10.27
N VAL A 210 -10.44 -15.60 -11.50
CA VAL A 210 -11.60 -16.02 -12.29
C VAL A 210 -11.17 -16.86 -13.48
N PRO A 211 -12.00 -17.79 -13.99
CA PRO A 211 -11.74 -18.45 -15.26
C PRO A 211 -11.48 -17.44 -16.38
N LEU A 212 -10.57 -17.76 -17.31
CA LEU A 212 -10.23 -16.88 -18.43
C LEU A 212 -11.46 -16.40 -19.23
N SER A 213 -12.45 -17.28 -19.43
CA SER A 213 -13.71 -16.98 -20.10
C SER A 213 -14.57 -15.94 -19.37
N GLU A 214 -14.48 -15.89 -18.05
CA GLU A 214 -15.23 -14.97 -17.16
C GLU A 214 -14.46 -13.66 -16.91
N SER A 215 -13.20 -13.56 -17.32
CA SER A 215 -12.37 -12.37 -17.10
C SER A 215 -12.91 -11.10 -17.74
N LYS A 216 -13.79 -11.18 -18.76
CA LYS A 216 -14.39 -10.01 -19.46
C LYS A 216 -15.00 -8.96 -18.52
N GLY A 217 -15.50 -9.37 -17.36
CA GLY A 217 -16.09 -8.48 -16.36
C GLY A 217 -15.08 -7.81 -15.42
N THR A 218 -13.79 -8.11 -15.53
CA THR A 218 -12.75 -7.60 -14.63
C THR A 218 -11.90 -6.51 -15.28
N SER A 219 -11.04 -5.88 -14.49
CA SER A 219 -10.06 -4.90 -14.97
C SER A 219 -9.02 -5.49 -15.93
N CYS A 220 -8.91 -6.81 -16.01
CA CYS A 220 -8.03 -7.55 -16.94
C CYS A 220 -8.82 -8.27 -18.05
N GLY A 221 -10.05 -7.85 -18.32
CA GLY A 221 -10.97 -8.56 -19.23
C GLY A 221 -10.57 -8.59 -20.71
N TRP A 222 -9.58 -7.80 -21.11
CA TRP A 222 -8.95 -7.91 -22.43
C TRP A 222 -8.33 -9.30 -22.65
N MET A 223 -7.91 -10.00 -21.57
CA MET A 223 -7.31 -11.34 -21.65
C MET A 223 -8.25 -12.38 -22.29
N ALA A 224 -9.56 -12.28 -22.06
CA ALA A 224 -10.55 -13.17 -22.67
C ALA A 224 -10.54 -13.10 -24.22
N GLY A 225 -10.10 -11.97 -24.80
CA GLY A 225 -10.01 -11.75 -26.24
C GLY A 225 -8.63 -12.00 -26.84
N ALA A 226 -7.61 -12.28 -26.02
CA ALA A 226 -6.21 -12.27 -26.46
C ALA A 226 -5.75 -13.52 -27.24
N GLY A 227 -6.67 -14.44 -27.55
CA GLY A 227 -6.39 -15.69 -28.25
C GLY A 227 -5.68 -16.75 -27.40
N LEU A 228 -5.84 -16.68 -26.09
CA LEU A 228 -5.34 -17.68 -25.13
C LEU A 228 -6.19 -18.96 -25.15
N PRO A 229 -5.58 -20.15 -24.91
CA PRO A 229 -6.28 -21.42 -24.95
C PRO A 229 -7.29 -21.55 -23.79
N GLN A 230 -8.58 -21.59 -24.12
CA GLN A 230 -9.67 -21.55 -23.13
C GLN A 230 -9.85 -22.87 -22.37
N ASP A 231 -9.46 -23.99 -22.99
CA ASP A 231 -9.66 -25.35 -22.49
C ASP A 231 -8.59 -25.79 -21.49
N GLN A 232 -7.49 -25.04 -21.34
CA GLN A 232 -6.40 -25.37 -20.43
C GLN A 232 -6.67 -25.01 -18.96
N GLY A 233 -7.84 -24.44 -18.66
CA GLY A 233 -8.23 -24.02 -17.30
C GLY A 233 -7.37 -22.90 -16.73
N LEU A 234 -6.85 -22.05 -17.63
CA LEU A 234 -6.19 -20.81 -17.27
C LEU A 234 -7.13 -19.91 -16.47
N ARG A 235 -6.57 -19.21 -15.49
CA ARG A 235 -7.29 -18.28 -14.62
C ARG A 235 -6.61 -16.93 -14.63
N VAL A 236 -7.38 -15.90 -14.32
CA VAL A 236 -6.93 -14.50 -14.34
C VAL A 236 -7.07 -13.92 -12.95
N ALA A 237 -5.98 -13.40 -12.39
CA ALA A 237 -6.00 -12.53 -11.22
C ALA A 237 -5.99 -11.07 -11.70
N ALA A 238 -7.03 -10.32 -11.34
CA ALA A 238 -7.20 -8.94 -11.77
C ALA A 238 -6.76 -7.96 -10.67
N GLY A 239 -5.64 -7.29 -10.88
CA GLY A 239 -5.00 -6.39 -9.91
C GLY A 239 -4.82 -4.96 -10.43
N VAL A 240 -5.81 -4.41 -11.13
CA VAL A 240 -5.73 -3.05 -11.69
C VAL A 240 -6.75 -2.13 -11.02
N ASN A 241 -6.27 -0.97 -10.57
CA ASN A 241 -7.07 0.17 -10.15
C ASN A 241 -6.58 1.40 -10.93
N ASP A 242 -7.51 2.12 -11.56
CA ASP A 242 -7.19 3.24 -12.46
C ASP A 242 -6.55 4.44 -11.72
N ALA A 243 -6.72 4.53 -10.39
CA ALA A 243 -6.11 5.56 -9.55
C ALA A 243 -4.75 5.15 -8.94
N ALA A 244 -4.39 3.86 -8.97
CA ALA A 244 -3.17 3.36 -8.35
C ALA A 244 -1.89 3.78 -9.12
N PRO A 245 -0.72 3.90 -8.48
CA PRO A 245 0.54 4.15 -9.19
C PRO A 245 1.07 2.91 -9.93
N THR A 246 0.42 1.76 -9.77
CA THR A 246 0.76 0.50 -10.43
C THR A 246 -0.50 -0.27 -10.81
N GLY A 247 -0.38 -1.25 -11.71
CA GLY A 247 -1.44 -2.19 -12.06
C GLY A 247 -0.85 -3.54 -12.44
N ARG A 248 -1.59 -4.62 -12.19
CA ARG A 248 -1.13 -5.99 -12.45
C ARG A 248 -2.25 -6.88 -12.97
N CYS A 249 -1.93 -7.72 -13.96
CA CYS A 249 -2.80 -8.80 -14.40
C CYS A 249 -1.96 -10.08 -14.46
N ASP A 250 -2.36 -11.10 -13.70
CA ASP A 250 -1.69 -12.40 -13.71
C ASP A 250 -2.55 -13.43 -14.43
N LEU A 251 -1.89 -14.23 -15.26
CA LEU A 251 -2.42 -15.45 -15.83
C LEU A 251 -1.82 -16.62 -15.04
N THR A 252 -2.67 -17.44 -14.44
CA THR A 252 -2.26 -18.62 -13.70
C THR A 252 -2.78 -19.90 -14.34
N ASP A 253 -2.11 -21.02 -14.05
CA ASP A 253 -2.64 -22.34 -14.36
C ASP A 253 -3.80 -22.73 -13.42
N ARG A 254 -4.26 -23.99 -13.54
CA ARG A 254 -5.33 -24.56 -12.69
C ARG A 254 -4.91 -24.74 -11.23
N ASP A 255 -3.62 -24.88 -10.98
CA ASP A 255 -3.03 -25.07 -9.65
C ASP A 255 -2.70 -23.72 -9.00
N GLY A 256 -3.00 -22.60 -9.67
CA GLY A 256 -2.74 -21.25 -9.18
C GLY A 256 -1.30 -20.77 -9.40
N LYS A 257 -0.49 -21.49 -10.17
CA LYS A 257 0.89 -21.09 -10.45
C LYS A 257 0.90 -19.94 -11.46
N PRO A 258 1.66 -18.86 -11.21
CA PRO A 258 1.77 -17.75 -12.15
C PRO A 258 2.53 -18.20 -13.40
N GLU A 259 1.89 -18.03 -14.55
CA GLU A 259 2.46 -18.33 -15.86
C GLU A 259 2.92 -17.03 -16.54
N VAL A 260 2.05 -16.02 -16.57
CA VAL A 260 2.36 -14.69 -17.10
C VAL A 260 1.95 -13.63 -16.10
N SER A 261 2.80 -12.63 -15.92
CA SER A 261 2.52 -11.43 -15.15
C SER A 261 2.70 -10.20 -16.03
N LEU A 262 1.63 -9.43 -16.21
CA LEU A 262 1.69 -8.14 -16.88
C LEU A 262 1.56 -7.03 -15.85
N VAL A 263 2.51 -6.10 -15.86
CA VAL A 263 2.60 -5.04 -14.86
C VAL A 263 2.70 -3.68 -15.52
N ALA A 264 1.99 -2.71 -14.96
CA ALA A 264 2.05 -1.29 -15.31
C ALA A 264 2.60 -0.49 -14.13
N TRP A 265 3.46 0.47 -14.40
CA TRP A 265 3.99 1.42 -13.42
C TRP A 265 3.87 2.84 -13.95
N TYR A 266 3.40 3.75 -13.10
CA TYR A 266 3.10 5.13 -13.46
C TYR A 266 3.95 6.11 -12.64
N GLY A 267 4.76 6.90 -13.35
CA GLY A 267 5.72 7.85 -12.80
C GLY A 267 7.14 7.61 -13.29
N ASP A 268 7.96 8.66 -13.32
CA ASP A 268 9.33 8.61 -13.85
C ASP A 268 10.26 7.58 -13.18
N TRP A 269 9.99 7.27 -11.90
CA TRP A 269 10.69 6.24 -11.13
C TRP A 269 10.67 4.86 -11.79
N SER A 270 9.70 4.62 -12.66
CA SER A 270 9.50 3.33 -13.33
C SER A 270 10.38 3.12 -14.56
N ASN A 271 11.07 4.15 -15.07
CA ASN A 271 11.91 4.01 -16.27
C ASN A 271 12.97 2.92 -16.10
N ARG A 272 13.60 2.84 -14.92
CA ARG A 272 14.62 1.84 -14.59
C ARG A 272 14.11 0.40 -14.58
N LEU A 273 12.79 0.18 -14.47
CA LEU A 273 12.21 -1.18 -14.47
C LEU A 273 12.12 -1.78 -15.87
N THR A 274 12.34 -0.96 -16.91
CA THR A 274 12.23 -1.39 -18.31
C THR A 274 13.47 -1.02 -19.11
N SER A 275 14.54 -0.58 -18.44
CA SER A 275 15.80 -0.25 -19.09
C SER A 275 17.00 -0.46 -18.18
N GLU A 276 18.07 -0.99 -18.75
CA GLU A 276 19.39 -1.12 -18.14
C GLU A 276 20.42 -0.46 -19.06
N ASP A 277 21.30 0.38 -18.52
CA ASP A 277 22.31 1.13 -19.28
C ASP A 277 21.78 1.90 -20.51
N GLY A 278 20.53 2.37 -20.43
CA GLY A 278 19.85 3.09 -21.51
C GLY A 278 19.29 2.18 -22.62
N VAL A 279 19.47 0.87 -22.52
CA VAL A 279 18.88 -0.13 -23.41
C VAL A 279 17.55 -0.61 -22.82
N ARG A 280 16.49 -0.61 -23.64
CA ARG A 280 15.17 -1.10 -23.20
C ARG A 280 15.16 -2.63 -23.17
N HIS A 281 14.59 -3.20 -22.12
CA HIS A 281 14.37 -4.64 -22.05
C HIS A 281 13.37 -5.08 -23.11
N SER A 282 13.57 -6.26 -23.70
CA SER A 282 12.57 -6.90 -24.54
C SER A 282 11.29 -7.17 -23.75
N ARG A 283 10.14 -7.22 -24.42
CA ARG A 283 8.84 -7.47 -23.77
C ARG A 283 8.43 -6.31 -22.84
N THR A 284 8.79 -5.09 -23.23
CA THR A 284 8.36 -3.87 -22.53
C THR A 284 7.66 -2.89 -23.47
N ALA A 285 6.88 -1.99 -22.88
CA ALA A 285 6.27 -0.88 -23.60
C ALA A 285 6.33 0.39 -22.74
N THR A 286 6.31 1.54 -23.39
CA THR A 286 6.39 2.84 -22.71
C THR A 286 5.32 3.79 -23.24
N ALA A 287 4.76 4.63 -22.39
CA ALA A 287 3.84 5.71 -22.75
C ALA A 287 4.08 6.94 -21.84
N ARG A 288 3.29 7.98 -22.04
CA ARG A 288 3.29 9.22 -21.25
C ARG A 288 1.91 9.46 -20.66
N CYS A 289 1.79 9.46 -19.34
CA CYS A 289 0.53 9.74 -18.63
C CYS A 289 0.72 11.00 -17.77
N ASP A 290 -0.12 12.01 -17.93
CA ASP A 290 -0.01 13.30 -17.21
C ASP A 290 1.39 13.95 -17.27
N GLY A 291 2.10 13.75 -18.39
CA GLY A 291 3.46 14.25 -18.58
C GLY A 291 4.57 13.43 -17.89
N GLU A 292 4.24 12.35 -17.20
CA GLU A 292 5.18 11.41 -16.57
C GLU A 292 5.35 10.14 -17.40
N ALA A 293 6.44 9.42 -17.17
CA ALA A 293 6.63 8.10 -17.77
C ALA A 293 5.57 7.10 -17.27
N ALA A 294 5.09 6.27 -18.17
CA ALA A 294 4.39 5.04 -17.85
C ALA A 294 5.11 3.89 -18.54
N ASN A 295 5.40 2.83 -17.80
CA ASN A 295 6.12 1.68 -18.31
C ASN A 295 5.29 0.42 -18.07
N PHE A 296 5.32 -0.49 -19.04
CA PHE A 296 4.58 -1.75 -19.03
C PHE A 296 5.55 -2.87 -19.33
N ALA A 297 5.41 -4.00 -18.66
CA ALA A 297 6.24 -5.17 -18.91
C ALA A 297 5.42 -6.45 -18.82
N LEU A 298 5.92 -7.47 -19.53
CA LEU A 298 5.49 -8.84 -19.41
C LEU A 298 6.64 -9.66 -18.81
N GLY A 299 6.39 -10.24 -17.64
CA GLY A 299 7.21 -11.29 -17.03
C GLY A 299 6.47 -12.62 -17.08
N GLY A 300 7.18 -13.73 -16.92
CA GLY A 300 6.55 -15.05 -16.93
C GLY A 300 7.51 -16.18 -17.24
N SER A 301 7.00 -17.41 -17.15
CA SER A 301 7.71 -18.60 -17.57
C SER A 301 7.84 -18.62 -19.11
N ASP A 302 8.97 -19.11 -19.63
CA ASP A 302 9.15 -19.26 -21.08
C ASP A 302 8.37 -20.48 -21.65
N ASP A 303 7.91 -21.40 -20.78
CA ASP A 303 7.37 -22.72 -21.12
C ASP A 303 5.87 -22.87 -20.82
N ILE A 304 5.07 -21.90 -21.25
CA ILE A 304 3.61 -22.01 -21.15
C ILE A 304 3.07 -22.68 -22.42
N PRO A 305 2.37 -23.83 -22.33
CA PRO A 305 1.80 -24.51 -23.48
C PRO A 305 0.87 -23.60 -24.30
N GLY A 306 1.30 -23.26 -25.53
CA GLY A 306 0.51 -22.44 -26.44
C GLY A 306 0.67 -20.92 -26.24
N VAL A 307 1.51 -20.46 -25.31
CA VAL A 307 1.87 -19.04 -25.17
C VAL A 307 3.33 -18.85 -25.58
N GLY A 308 3.58 -18.97 -26.89
CA GLY A 308 4.88 -18.64 -27.48
C GLY A 308 5.12 -17.12 -27.57
N GLU A 309 6.30 -16.73 -28.05
CA GLU A 309 6.73 -15.33 -28.14
C GLU A 309 5.71 -14.42 -28.86
N ALA A 310 5.10 -14.89 -29.94
CA ALA A 310 4.08 -14.13 -30.68
C ALA A 310 2.82 -13.85 -29.83
N VAL A 311 2.45 -14.79 -28.96
CA VAL A 311 1.33 -14.63 -28.02
C VAL A 311 1.73 -13.66 -26.91
N GLN A 312 2.93 -13.79 -26.34
CA GLN A 312 3.44 -12.87 -25.33
C GLN A 312 3.49 -11.41 -25.84
N ARG A 313 4.00 -11.19 -27.06
CA ARG A 313 3.99 -9.85 -27.69
C ARG A 313 2.57 -9.29 -27.85
N ARG A 314 1.61 -10.14 -28.21
CA ARG A 314 0.19 -9.75 -28.29
C ARG A 314 -0.38 -9.44 -26.92
N LEU A 315 -0.10 -10.24 -25.89
CA LEU A 315 -0.56 -9.98 -24.51
C LEU A 315 -0.06 -8.62 -24.01
N LEU A 316 1.24 -8.34 -24.17
CA LEU A 316 1.83 -7.05 -23.81
C LEU A 316 1.16 -5.90 -24.55
N LYS A 317 0.90 -6.08 -25.86
CA LYS A 317 0.23 -5.07 -26.67
C LYS A 317 -1.18 -4.77 -26.16
N GLU A 318 -2.02 -5.78 -26.01
CA GLU A 318 -3.41 -5.62 -25.53
C GLU A 318 -3.45 -4.99 -24.13
N PHE A 319 -2.54 -5.42 -23.24
CA PHE A 319 -2.42 -4.84 -21.91
C PHE A 319 -2.03 -3.37 -21.94
N ALA A 320 -0.95 -3.01 -22.65
CA ALA A 320 -0.47 -1.64 -22.70
C ALA A 320 -1.49 -0.71 -23.37
N GLU A 321 -2.16 -1.15 -24.44
CA GLU A 321 -3.22 -0.39 -25.10
C GLU A 321 -4.44 -0.17 -24.18
N ASP A 322 -4.84 -1.17 -23.40
CA ASP A 322 -5.92 -1.04 -22.42
C ASP A 322 -5.56 -0.04 -21.31
N GLN A 323 -4.36 -0.17 -20.73
CA GLN A 323 -3.87 0.73 -19.68
C GLN A 323 -3.73 2.18 -20.16
N VAL A 324 -3.19 2.38 -21.36
CA VAL A 324 -3.08 3.71 -22.00
C VAL A 324 -4.46 4.34 -22.21
N ARG A 325 -5.42 3.56 -22.70
CA ARG A 325 -6.80 4.04 -22.92
C ARG A 325 -7.49 4.44 -21.63
N ARG A 326 -7.38 3.62 -20.57
CA ARG A 326 -8.00 3.88 -19.25
C ARG A 326 -7.52 5.19 -18.63
N ARG A 327 -6.25 5.52 -18.82
CA ARG A 327 -5.60 6.69 -18.19
C ARG A 327 -5.37 7.87 -19.14
N GLY A 328 -5.83 7.77 -20.39
CA GLY A 328 -5.68 8.85 -21.37
C GLY A 328 -4.21 9.16 -21.69
N CYS A 329 -3.34 8.16 -21.69
CA CYS A 329 -1.92 8.34 -21.95
C CYS A 329 -1.62 8.52 -23.45
N SER A 330 -0.43 9.05 -23.78
CA SER A 330 0.06 9.26 -25.15
C SER A 330 1.36 8.50 -25.43
N ASP A 331 1.79 8.52 -26.69
CA ASP A 331 3.14 8.09 -27.12
C ASP A 331 3.50 6.64 -26.81
N LEU A 332 2.54 5.72 -26.93
CA LEU A 332 2.76 4.29 -26.70
C LEU A 332 3.78 3.72 -27.72
N ARG A 333 4.83 3.06 -27.20
CA ARG A 333 5.92 2.41 -27.95
C ARG A 333 6.23 1.04 -27.37
N PHE A 334 6.62 0.09 -28.21
CA PHE A 334 6.93 -1.29 -27.83
C PHE A 334 8.40 -1.61 -28.10
N PHE A 335 9.01 -2.43 -27.25
CA PHE A 335 10.42 -2.84 -27.29
C PHE A 335 10.58 -4.36 -27.10
#